data_AF-A0A486NGF0-F1
#
_entry.id   AF-A0A486NGF0-F1
#
_cell.length_a   1.000
_cell.length_b   1.000
_cell.length_c   1.000
_cell.angle_alpha   90.00
_cell.angle_beta   90.00
_cell.angle_gamma   90.00
#
_symmetry.space_group_name_H-M   'P 1'
#
loop_
_entity.id
_entity.type
_entity.pdbx_description
1 polymer ?
#
loop_
_entity_poly.entity_id
_entity_poly.type
_entity_poly.pdbx_seq_one_letter_code
_entity_poly.pdbx_strand_id
1 'polypeptide(L)' 'MLFGHWLNQREIPDPYKKSEEAFASVYQLIEQAGMRWVDKLSGSY' A
#
# COMPACT_ATOMS: atom_id res chain seq x y z
N MET A 1 -13.35 -1.51 -2.65
CA MET A 1 -12.32 -0.58 -2.14
C MET A 1 -10.95 -1.21 -2.37
N LEU A 2 -9.95 -0.45 -2.83
CA LEU A 2 -8.57 -0.92 -3.02
C LEU A 2 -7.74 -0.70 -1.74
N PHE A 3 -6.69 -1.48 -1.53
CA PHE A 3 -5.77 -1.23 -0.41
C PHE A 3 -5.08 0.13 -0.55
N GLY A 4 -4.70 0.55 -1.76
CA GLY A 4 -4.18 1.88 -2.02
C GLY A 4 -5.24 2.98 -2.16
N HIS A 5 -6.46 2.82 -1.64
CA HIS A 5 -7.53 3.82 -1.76
C HIS A 5 -7.09 5.21 -1.26
N TRP A 6 -6.47 5.27 -0.07
CA TRP A 6 -5.95 6.50 0.53
C TRP A 6 -4.58 6.93 0.02
N LEU A 7 -4.02 6.16 -0.93
CA LEU A 7 -2.80 6.47 -1.65
C LEU A 7 -3.15 6.92 -3.08
N ASN A 8 -4.01 7.93 -3.20
CA ASN A 8 -4.51 8.43 -4.49
C ASN A 8 -5.20 7.36 -5.36
N GLN A 9 -5.99 6.48 -4.73
CA GLN A 9 -6.66 5.36 -5.39
C GLN A 9 -5.72 4.45 -6.19
N ARG A 10 -4.47 4.33 -5.74
CA ARG A 10 -3.42 3.58 -6.43
C ARG A 10 -3.67 2.08 -6.33
N GLU A 11 -3.46 1.40 -7.44
CA GLU A 11 -3.38 -0.06 -7.48
C GLU A 11 -1.98 -0.52 -7.05
N ILE A 12 -1.92 -1.58 -6.24
CA ILE A 12 -0.65 -2.19 -5.82
C ILE A 12 -0.39 -3.36 -6.76
N PRO A 13 0.72 -3.34 -7.52
CA PRO A 13 0.99 -4.39 -8.49
C PRO A 13 1.35 -5.71 -7.78
N ASP A 14 0.98 -6.83 -8.40
CA ASP A 14 1.35 -8.17 -7.92
C ASP A 14 2.83 -8.45 -8.23
N PRO A 15 3.69 -8.67 -7.21
CA PRO A 15 5.10 -8.98 -7.41
C PRO A 15 5.35 -10.46 -7.75
N TYR A 16 4.32 -11.30 -7.83
CA TYR A 16 4.49 -12.74 -8.07
C TYR A 16 5.29 -13.01 -9.35
N LYS A 17 6.34 -13.85 -9.22
CA LYS A 17 7.31 -14.19 -10.28
C LYS A 17 8.10 -12.98 -10.83
N LYS A 18 8.25 -11.90 -10.05
CA LYS A 18 9.13 -10.75 -10.37
C LYS A 18 10.45 -10.82 -9.61
N SER A 19 11.34 -9.86 -9.87
CA SER A 19 12.62 -9.73 -9.19
C SER A 19 12.47 -9.22 -7.76
N GLU A 20 13.51 -9.37 -6.95
CA GLU A 20 13.53 -8.94 -5.55
C GLU A 20 13.27 -7.42 -5.42
N GLU A 21 13.77 -6.62 -6.35
CA GLU A 21 13.52 -5.17 -6.38
C GLU A 21 12.04 -4.85 -6.62
N ALA A 22 11.35 -5.64 -7.43
CA ALA A 22 9.91 -5.49 -7.64
C ALA A 22 9.13 -5.86 -6.37
N PHE A 23 9.56 -6.89 -5.64
CA PHE A 23 8.99 -7.22 -4.33
C PHE A 23 9.22 -6.08 -3.32
N ALA A 24 10.43 -5.53 -3.23
CA ALA A 24 10.74 -4.42 -2.34
C ALA A 24 9.92 -3.16 -2.66
N SER A 25 9.75 -2.85 -3.94
CA SER A 25 8.90 -1.74 -4.40
C SER A 25 7.43 -1.94 -4.00
N VAL A 26 6.89 -3.15 -4.17
CA VAL A 26 5.53 -3.47 -3.73
C VAL A 26 5.39 -3.39 -2.21
N TYR A 27 6.37 -3.88 -1.46
CA TYR A 27 6.36 -3.81 -0.01
C TYR A 27 6.28 -2.36 0.50
N GLN A 28 7.07 -1.45 -0.09
CA GLN A 28 6.99 -0.02 0.22
C GLN A 28 5.62 0.59 -0.07
N LEU A 29 4.95 0.16 -1.14
CA LEU A 29 3.59 0.59 -1.45
C LEU A 29 2.56 0.08 -0.43
N ILE A 30 2.72 -1.17 0.02
CA ILE A 30 1.88 -1.76 1.06
C ILE A 30 2.06 -1.02 2.38
N GLU A 31 3.30 -0.73 2.79
CA GLU A 31 3.59 0.04 4.00
C GLU A 31 2.94 1.42 3.98
N GLN A 32 3.12 2.17 2.89
CA GLN A 32 2.51 3.50 2.74
C GLN A 32 0.99 3.45 2.77
N ALA A 33 0.38 2.50 2.06
CA ALA A 33 -1.06 2.33 2.08
C ALA A 33 -1.58 1.96 3.48
N GLY A 34 -0.87 1.06 4.19
CA GLY A 34 -1.17 0.66 5.56
C GLY A 34 -1.17 1.84 6.53
N MET A 35 -0.14 2.69 6.49
CA MET A 35 -0.06 3.90 7.32
C MET A 35 -1.24 4.85 7.05
N ARG A 36 -1.61 5.04 5.78
CA ARG A 36 -2.79 5.86 5.44
C ARG A 36 -4.10 5.27 5.97
N TRP A 37 -4.23 3.95 5.98
CA TRP A 37 -5.37 3.28 6.61
C TRP A 37 -5.37 3.44 8.12
N VAL A 38 -4.21 3.33 8.77
CA VAL A 38 -4.07 3.61 10.21
C VAL A 38 -4.56 5.02 10.50
N ASP A 39 -4.04 6.05 9.82
CA ASP A 39 -4.45 7.45 10.01
C ASP A 39 -5.98 7.65 9.87
N LYS A 40 -6.62 6.91 8.96
CA LYS A 40 -8.07 7.03 8.69
C LYS A 40 -8.93 6.22 9.66
N LEU A 41 -8.42 5.11 10.18
CA LEU A 41 -9.16 4.22 11.07
C LEU A 41 -8.87 4.48 12.55
N SER A 42 -7.71 5.05 12.88
CA SER A 42 -7.30 5.33 14.26
C SER A 42 -8.09 6.47 14.91
N GLY A 43 -8.96 7.16 14.16
CA GLY A 43 -9.93 8.10 14.70
C GLY A 43 -9.30 9.10 15.66
N SER A 44 -8.25 9.80 15.22
CA SER A 44 -7.65 10.86 16.03
C SER A 44 -8.59 12.07 16.09
N TYR A 45 -9.53 12.01 17.04
CA TYR A 45 -10.21 13.14 17.67
C TYR A 45 -9.51 13.46 18.99
#